data_AF-A0AAJ1WVC4-F1
#
_entry.id   AF-A0AAJ1WVC4-F1
#
_cell.length_a   1.000
_cell.length_b   1.000
_cell.length_c   1.000
_cell.angle_alpha   90.00
_cell.angle_beta   90.00
_cell.angle_gamma   90.00
#
_symmetry.space_group_name_H-M   'P 1'
#
loop_
_entity.id
_entity.type
_entity.pdbx_description
1 polymer ?
#
loop_
_entity_poly.entity_id
_entity_poly.type
_entity_poly.pdbx_seq_one_letter_code
_entity_poly.pdbx_strand_id
1 'polypeptide(L)' 'MAFSKLKALLRKAAERTVEGLWSAIGHLIDTVTPDECANFFAAAGYDPD' A
#
# COMPACT_ATOMS: atom_id res chain seq x y z
N MET A 1 -3.75 4.56 7.70
CA MET A 1 -2.40 4.72 7.12
C MET A 1 -2.25 3.76 5.94
N ALA A 2 -1.90 4.28 4.76
CA ALA A 2 -1.89 3.53 3.49
C ALA A 2 -1.18 2.17 3.55
N PHE A 3 -0.02 2.10 4.19
CA PHE A 3 0.76 0.85 4.28
C PHE A 3 0.03 -0.26 5.06
N SER A 4 -0.67 0.07 6.14
CA SER A 4 -1.44 -0.92 6.91
C SER A 4 -2.59 -1.51 6.10
N LYS A 5 -3.25 -0.69 5.28
CA LYS A 5 -4.31 -1.11 4.34
C LYS A 5 -3.73 -2.03 3.26
N LEU A 6 -2.64 -1.63 2.62
CA LEU A 6 -1.96 -2.43 1.61
C LEU A 6 -1.53 -3.80 2.18
N LYS A 7 -0.91 -3.81 3.37
CA LYS A 7 -0.51 -5.03 4.07
C LYS A 7 -1.68 -5.96 4.37
N ALA A 8 -2.84 -5.41 4.77
CA ALA A 8 -4.04 -6.20 5.03
C ALA A 8 -4.58 -6.84 3.74
N LEU A 9 -4.60 -6.09 2.64
CA LEU A 9 -5.06 -6.57 1.34
C LEU A 9 -4.12 -7.63 0.75
N LEU A 10 -2.81 -7.45 0.88
CA LEU A 10 -1.82 -8.44 0.45
C LEU A 10 -1.93 -9.74 1.26
N ARG A 11 -2.16 -9.65 2.58
CA ARG A 11 -2.43 -10.83 3.41
C ARG A 11 -3.69 -11.57 2.98
N LYS A 12 -4.72 -10.83 2.54
CA LYS A 12 -5.96 -11.39 2.01
C LYS A 12 -5.77 -12.05 0.63
N ALA A 13 -4.93 -11.45 -0.22
CA ALA A 13 -4.59 -12.00 -1.54
C ALA A 13 -3.81 -13.32 -1.46
N ALA A 14 -3.06 -13.54 -0.37
CA ALA A 14 -2.42 -14.80 -0.02
C ALA A 14 -1.40 -15.33 -1.05
N GLU A 15 -0.81 -14.46 -1.88
CA GLU A 15 0.14 -14.89 -2.90
C GLU A 15 1.41 -15.53 -2.34
N ARG A 16 1.87 -16.55 -3.08
CA ARG A 16 2.99 -17.42 -2.69
C ARG A 16 4.20 -17.32 -3.61
N THR A 17 4.10 -16.50 -4.67
CA THR A 17 5.20 -16.22 -5.59
C THR A 17 5.57 -14.75 -5.52
N VAL A 18 6.84 -14.45 -5.79
CA VAL A 18 7.32 -13.06 -5.84
C VAL A 18 6.62 -12.30 -6.98
N GLU A 19 6.45 -12.94 -8.14
CA GLU A 19 5.75 -12.36 -9.29
C GLU A 19 4.26 -12.09 -9.00
N GLY A 20 3.58 -13.04 -8.37
CA GLY A 20 2.18 -12.87 -7.94
C GLY A 20 2.04 -11.76 -6.91
N LEU A 21 3.00 -11.65 -5.98
CA LEU A 21 3.05 -10.56 -5.02
C LEU A 21 3.23 -9.20 -5.71
N TRP A 22 4.14 -9.08 -6.68
CA TRP A 22 4.33 -7.85 -7.45
C TRP A 22 3.07 -7.44 -8.22
N SER A 23 2.43 -8.38 -8.90
CA SER A 23 1.16 -8.15 -9.60
C SER A 23 0.05 -7.70 -8.64
N ALA A 24 -0.08 -8.37 -7.49
CA ALA A 24 -1.03 -8.02 -6.46
C ALA A 24 -0.77 -6.62 -5.88
N ILE A 25 0.49 -6.26 -5.63
CA ILE A 25 0.85 -4.91 -5.19
C ILE A 25 0.41 -3.87 -6.24
N GLY A 26 0.71 -4.13 -7.52
CA GLY A 26 0.34 -3.26 -8.63
C GLY A 26 -1.17 -2.98 -8.70
N HIS A 27 -2.02 -4.01 -8.54
CA HIS A 27 -3.47 -3.81 -8.52
C HIS A 27 -3.98 -3.16 -7.24
N LEU A 28 -3.37 -3.46 -6.10
CA LEU A 28 -3.84 -2.98 -4.80
C LEU A 28 -3.45 -1.51 -4.54
N ILE A 29 -2.38 -1.01 -5.19
CA ILE A 29 -1.96 0.38 -5.00
C ILE A 29 -3.00 1.37 -5.53
N ASP A 30 -3.77 1.00 -6.55
CA ASP A 30 -4.88 1.80 -7.08
C ASP A 30 -6.03 1.98 -6.06
N THR A 31 -6.07 1.15 -5.01
CA THR A 31 -7.06 1.27 -3.93
C THR A 31 -6.63 2.25 -2.83
N VAL A 32 -5.40 2.77 -2.90
CA VAL A 32 -4.88 3.78 -1.98
C VAL A 32 -5.18 5.16 -2.55
N THR A 33 -5.95 5.95 -1.80
CA THR A 33 -6.27 7.33 -2.20
C THR A 33 -5.08 8.26 -1.99
N PRO A 34 -5.01 9.39 -2.72
CA PRO A 34 -3.98 10.41 -2.51
C PRO A 34 -3.87 10.85 -1.05
N ASP A 35 -5.00 11.06 -0.36
CA ASP A 35 -5.04 11.46 1.04
C ASP A 35 -4.48 10.38 1.98
N GLU A 36 -4.79 9.10 1.74
CA GLU A 36 -4.21 8.00 2.52
C GLU A 36 -2.68 7.92 2.33
N CYS A 37 -2.21 8.24 1.13
CA CYS A 37 -0.80 8.27 0.77
C CYS A 37 -0.08 9.47 1.43
N ALA A 38 -0.64 10.68 1.30
CA ALA A 38 -0.13 11.88 1.96
C ALA A 38 -0.06 11.71 3.48
N ASN A 39 -1.12 11.18 4.10
CA ASN A 39 -1.13 10.86 5.53
C ASN A 39 -0.07 9.83 5.93
N PHE A 40 0.28 8.89 5.03
CA PHE A 40 1.35 7.94 5.29
C PHE A 40 2.72 8.60 5.26
N PHE A 41 2.98 9.45 4.27
CA PHE A 41 4.24 10.21 4.19
C PHE A 41 4.39 11.19 5.34
N ALA A 42 3.34 11.96 5.67
CA ALA A 42 3.30 12.87 6.81
C ALA A 42 3.57 12.13 8.15
N ALA A 43 2.90 11.00 8.38
CA ALA A 43 3.13 10.18 9.58
C ALA A 43 4.54 9.59 9.68
N ALA A 44 5.24 9.46 8.55
CA ALA A 44 6.63 9.03 8.47
C ALA A 44 7.64 10.19 8.53
N GLY A 45 7.17 11.43 8.70
CA GLY A 45 8.03 12.63 8.74
C GLY A 45 8.50 13.10 7.36
N TYR A 46 7.85 12.66 6.29
CA TYR A 46 8.09 13.08 4.90
C TYR A 46 6.98 14.04 4.40
N ASP A 47 6.42 14.85 5.29
CA ASP A 47 5.49 15.90 4.87
C ASP A 47 6.24 16.85 3.90
N PRO A 48 5.71 17.13 2.70
CA PRO A 48 6.28 18.16 1.86
C PRO A 48 5.98 19.51 2.53
N ASP A 49 7.01 20.15 3.10
CA ASP A 49 6.96 21.54 3.60
C ASP A 49 6.27 22.49 2.59
#